data_AF-A0A351UPJ9-F1
#
_entry.id   AF-A0A351UPJ9-F1
#
_cell.length_a   1.000
_cell.length_b   1.000
_cell.length_c   1.000
_cell.angle_alpha   90.00
_cell.angle_beta   90.00
_cell.angle_gamma   90.00
#
_symmetry.space_group_name_H-M   'P 1'
#
loop_
_entity.id
_entity.type
_entity.pdbx_description
1 polymer ?
#
loop_
_entity_poly.entity_id
_entity_poly.type
_entity_poly.pdbx_seq_one_letter_code
_entity_poly.pdbx_strand_id
1 'polypeptide(L)'
;MSRFTQAFNGLAELLPRPEFTRFELGTLYLLQLTAFVLLASVVYKFRVKSRNEELGQLPEKKRDHFVATLTMSAAVLLIFIFINNRLVPFTLGGPLKWACYGAGLFLVLYGSAWHVWSKVSIGRFWSDQPELQKEHEIVTSGAYALARHPMYGSLILWCVGLGLAAFNLAALLVTGLIFIPMMVARARAEEAMLAASPGYEMYRNNVRMFFPSLSGPAAFSVKLAALAALVYAIASGITAGSLVFLLTLHLLLGNSLKPEKVAFSYRSKSFMLVLIFALGGAWGGFYYLNWLIAAMFAYGLFFNCPCMLVYEKYQRCPCFDLLGKACPK
;
A
#
# COMPACT_ATOMS: atom_id res chain seq x y z
N MET A 1 0.63 24.01 -28.80
CA MET A 1 -0.65 23.55 -28.22
C MET A 1 -1.33 22.45 -29.04
N SER A 2 -1.39 22.52 -30.38
CA SER A 2 -2.16 21.57 -31.21
C SER A 2 -1.77 20.07 -31.12
N ARG A 3 -0.47 19.74 -31.11
CA ARG A 3 -0.01 18.33 -31.05
C ARG A 3 -0.34 17.62 -29.74
N PHE A 4 -0.31 18.36 -28.62
CA PHE A 4 -0.62 17.81 -27.31
C PHE A 4 -2.12 17.52 -27.19
N THR A 5 -2.96 18.43 -27.70
CA THR A 5 -4.41 18.25 -27.76
C THR A 5 -4.80 17.09 -28.68
N GLN A 6 -4.14 16.94 -29.83
CA GLN A 6 -4.35 15.79 -30.73
C GLN A 6 -3.96 14.45 -30.10
N ALA A 7 -2.81 14.39 -29.42
CA ALA A 7 -2.39 13.18 -28.71
C ALA A 7 -3.35 12.81 -27.57
N PHE A 8 -3.86 13.81 -26.83
CA PHE A 8 -4.83 13.59 -25.76
C PHE A 8 -6.19 13.13 -26.30
N ASN A 9 -6.64 13.69 -27.41
CA ASN A 9 -7.88 13.27 -28.07
C ASN A 9 -7.78 11.84 -28.62
N GLY A 10 -6.64 11.48 -29.23
CA GLY A 10 -6.40 10.10 -29.66
C GLY A 10 -6.37 9.10 -28.50
N LEU A 11 -5.80 9.50 -27.34
CA LEU A 11 -5.83 8.68 -26.12
C LEU A 11 -7.25 8.54 -25.56
N ALA A 12 -8.06 9.59 -25.64
CA ALA A 12 -9.45 9.59 -25.17
C ALA A 12 -10.38 8.74 -26.05
N GLU A 13 -10.09 8.61 -27.35
CA GLU A 13 -10.79 7.69 -28.25
C GLU A 13 -10.44 6.22 -27.99
N LEU A 14 -9.25 5.95 -27.45
CA LEU A 14 -8.77 4.61 -27.08
C LEU A 14 -9.37 4.07 -25.78
N LEU A 15 -9.94 4.93 -24.92
CA LEU A 15 -10.52 4.54 -23.65
C LEU A 15 -12.04 4.32 -23.79
N PRO A 16 -12.59 3.19 -23.29
CA PRO A 16 -14.02 2.91 -23.38
C PRO A 16 -14.81 4.00 -22.64
N ARG A 17 -15.91 4.50 -23.24
CA ARG A 17 -16.83 5.41 -22.55
C ARG A 17 -17.53 4.64 -21.43
N PRO A 18 -17.23 4.92 -20.16
CA PRO A 18 -17.71 4.10 -19.07
C PRO A 18 -19.14 4.51 -18.69
N GLU A 19 -20.07 3.56 -18.72
CA GLU A 19 -21.42 3.76 -18.21
C GLU A 19 -21.44 3.50 -16.69
N PHE A 20 -21.81 4.51 -15.90
CA PHE A 20 -21.95 4.39 -14.45
C PHE A 20 -23.43 4.42 -14.04
N THR A 21 -23.82 3.55 -13.12
CA THR A 21 -25.10 3.73 -12.41
C THR A 21 -25.05 4.97 -11.52
N ARG A 22 -26.21 5.53 -11.15
CA ARG A 22 -26.28 6.68 -10.23
C ARG A 22 -25.55 6.43 -8.90
N PHE A 23 -25.65 5.20 -8.39
CA PHE A 23 -24.96 4.79 -7.18
C PHE A 23 -23.44 4.82 -7.35
N GLU A 24 -22.92 4.19 -8.40
CA GLU A 24 -21.48 4.15 -8.67
C GLU A 24 -20.90 5.53 -8.99
N LEU A 25 -21.69 6.40 -9.65
CA LEU A 25 -21.32 7.78 -9.88
C LEU A 25 -21.24 8.58 -8.56
N GLY A 26 -22.20 8.39 -7.65
CA GLY A 26 -22.16 8.96 -6.31
C GLY A 26 -20.95 8.48 -5.50
N THR A 27 -20.63 7.18 -5.57
CA THR A 27 -19.40 6.64 -4.99
C THR A 27 -18.17 7.31 -5.60
N LEU A 28 -18.09 7.41 -6.92
CA LEU A 28 -16.95 8.01 -7.61
C LEU A 28 -16.71 9.46 -7.17
N TYR A 29 -17.75 10.28 -7.07
CA TYR A 29 -17.63 11.65 -6.56
C TYR A 29 -17.18 11.70 -5.10
N LEU A 30 -17.67 10.80 -4.24
CA LEU A 30 -17.20 10.71 -2.86
C LEU A 30 -15.70 10.35 -2.79
N LEU A 31 -15.26 9.37 -3.59
CA LEU A 31 -13.85 8.98 -3.66
C LEU A 31 -12.98 10.15 -4.15
N GLN A 32 -13.41 10.85 -5.20
CA GLN A 32 -12.73 12.03 -5.73
C GLN A 32 -12.68 13.17 -4.71
N LEU A 33 -13.73 13.39 -3.92
CA LEU A 33 -13.74 14.39 -2.85
C LEU A 33 -12.66 14.09 -1.81
N THR A 34 -12.50 12.82 -1.39
CA THR A 34 -11.43 12.46 -0.45
C THR A 34 -10.03 12.71 -1.03
N ALA A 35 -9.84 12.43 -2.33
CA ALA A 35 -8.58 12.73 -3.02
C ALA A 35 -8.30 14.22 -3.07
N PHE A 36 -9.33 15.02 -3.36
CA PHE A 36 -9.24 16.47 -3.38
C PHE A 36 -8.83 17.03 -2.02
N VAL A 37 -9.44 16.55 -0.93
CA VAL A 37 -9.08 16.97 0.44
C VAL A 37 -7.62 16.64 0.76
N LEU A 38 -7.16 15.42 0.43
CA LEU A 38 -5.77 15.02 0.63
C LEU A 38 -4.81 15.86 -0.21
N LEU A 39 -5.12 16.09 -1.49
CA LEU A 39 -4.29 16.90 -2.38
C LEU A 39 -4.25 18.37 -1.95
N ALA A 40 -5.40 18.96 -1.59
CA ALA A 40 -5.49 20.34 -1.12
C ALA A 40 -4.63 20.55 0.14
N SER A 41 -4.61 19.58 1.06
CA SER A 41 -3.76 19.64 2.25
C SER A 41 -2.26 19.60 1.93
N VAL A 42 -1.85 18.92 0.84
CA VAL A 42 -0.46 18.91 0.35
C VAL A 42 -0.13 20.25 -0.31
N VAL A 43 -0.98 20.74 -1.22
CA VAL A 43 -0.80 22.03 -1.90
C VAL A 43 -0.74 23.19 -0.92
N TYR A 44 -1.60 23.21 0.10
CA TYR A 44 -1.58 24.21 1.16
C TYR A 44 -0.21 24.28 1.84
N LYS A 45 0.38 23.14 2.18
CA LYS A 45 1.68 23.09 2.87
C LYS A 45 2.84 23.42 1.94
N PHE A 46 2.79 23.05 0.67
CA PHE A 46 3.74 23.52 -0.35
C PHE A 46 3.75 25.04 -0.46
N ARG A 47 2.56 25.68 -0.48
CA ARG A 47 2.47 27.15 -0.47
C ARG A 47 3.08 27.75 0.79
N VAL A 48 2.84 27.15 1.96
CA VAL A 48 3.45 27.61 3.22
C VAL A 48 4.97 27.45 3.20
N LYS A 49 5.51 26.33 2.69
CA LYS A 49 6.96 26.12 2.54
C LYS A 49 7.57 27.16 1.59
N SER A 50 7.00 27.33 0.39
CA SER A 50 7.44 28.32 -0.60
C SER A 50 7.49 29.73 -0.02
N ARG A 51 6.45 30.13 0.72
CA ARG A 51 6.41 31.42 1.40
C ARG A 51 7.52 31.58 2.45
N ASN A 52 7.80 30.53 3.23
CA ASN A 52 8.85 30.58 4.25
C ASN A 52 10.27 30.58 3.63
N GLU A 53 10.44 29.97 2.45
CA GLU A 53 11.69 30.06 1.65
C GLU A 53 11.89 31.48 1.13
N GLU A 54 10.84 32.11 0.58
CA GLU A 54 10.86 33.52 0.14
C GLU A 54 11.21 34.48 1.29
N LEU A 55 10.76 34.17 2.51
CA LEU A 55 11.06 34.94 3.72
C LEU A 55 12.46 34.68 4.32
N GLY A 56 13.28 33.82 3.70
CA GLY A 56 14.64 33.50 4.16
C GLY A 56 14.68 32.74 5.50
N GLN A 57 13.58 32.09 5.89
CA GLN A 57 13.44 31.42 7.20
C GLN A 57 13.91 29.96 7.18
N LEU A 58 14.41 29.45 6.05
CA LEU A 58 14.86 28.06 5.88
C LEU A 58 16.37 28.01 5.54
N PRO A 59 17.13 27.07 6.13
CA PRO A 59 18.56 26.91 5.84
C PRO A 59 18.81 26.49 4.39
N GLU A 60 20.00 26.81 3.86
CA GLU A 60 20.39 26.58 2.46
C GLU A 60 20.09 25.15 1.94
N LYS A 61 19.61 25.14 0.69
CA LYS A 61 19.02 24.02 -0.03
C LYS A 61 19.99 22.84 -0.19
N LYS A 62 19.76 21.72 0.51
CA LYS A 62 20.38 20.43 0.17
C LYS A 62 19.41 19.61 -0.70
N ARG A 63 19.70 19.61 -2.01
CA ARG A 63 19.13 18.78 -3.11
C ARG A 63 17.65 18.41 -2.97
N ASP A 64 16.82 19.10 -3.76
CA ASP A 64 15.40 18.79 -3.90
C ASP A 64 15.17 17.36 -4.43
N HIS A 65 14.49 16.53 -3.63
CA HIS A 65 13.86 15.31 -4.12
C HIS A 65 12.43 15.61 -4.63
N PHE A 66 12.26 16.67 -5.42
CA PHE A 66 10.97 17.08 -6.04
C PHE A 66 10.29 15.93 -6.82
N VAL A 67 11.12 15.06 -7.41
CA VAL A 67 10.71 13.86 -8.13
C VAL A 67 9.91 12.89 -7.25
N ALA A 68 10.19 12.80 -5.95
CA ALA A 68 9.58 11.81 -5.07
C ALA A 68 8.08 12.11 -4.80
N THR A 69 7.71 13.35 -4.50
CA THR A 69 6.30 13.72 -4.28
C THR A 69 5.50 13.68 -5.58
N LEU A 70 6.12 14.06 -6.69
CA LEU A 70 5.52 13.93 -8.02
C LEU A 70 5.20 12.47 -8.36
N THR A 71 6.08 11.51 -8.03
CA THR A 71 5.83 10.08 -8.28
C THR A 71 4.65 9.52 -7.48
N MET A 72 4.43 9.99 -6.25
CA MET A 72 3.27 9.59 -5.44
C MET A 72 1.96 10.10 -6.03
N SER A 73 1.91 11.40 -6.36
CA SER A 73 0.75 11.99 -7.00
C SER A 73 0.47 11.33 -8.35
N ALA A 74 1.49 10.99 -9.13
CA ALA A 74 1.34 10.26 -10.39
C ALA A 74 0.73 8.86 -10.19
N ALA A 75 1.17 8.11 -9.19
CA ALA A 75 0.61 6.79 -8.88
C ALA A 75 -0.87 6.87 -8.44
N VAL A 76 -1.24 7.88 -7.65
CA VAL A 76 -2.64 8.13 -7.27
C VAL A 76 -3.47 8.56 -8.48
N LEU A 77 -2.94 9.45 -9.32
CA LEU A 77 -3.61 9.85 -10.56
C LEU A 77 -3.85 8.65 -11.47
N LEU A 78 -2.89 7.73 -11.58
CA LEU A 78 -3.05 6.49 -12.34
C LEU A 78 -4.20 5.62 -11.79
N ILE A 79 -4.33 5.51 -10.47
CA ILE A 79 -5.46 4.81 -9.83
C ILE A 79 -6.79 5.48 -10.22
N PHE A 80 -6.88 6.80 -10.17
CA PHE A 80 -8.08 7.51 -10.59
C PHE A 80 -8.36 7.38 -12.08
N ILE A 81 -7.35 7.40 -12.95
CA ILE A 81 -7.54 7.15 -14.38
C ILE A 81 -8.16 5.77 -14.58
N PHE A 82 -7.68 4.74 -13.87
CA PHE A 82 -8.20 3.38 -13.98
C PHE A 82 -9.64 3.25 -13.47
N ILE A 83 -9.96 3.90 -12.34
CA ILE A 83 -11.31 3.93 -11.79
C ILE A 83 -12.27 4.67 -12.73
N ASN A 84 -11.91 5.89 -13.15
CA ASN A 84 -12.77 6.73 -13.98
C ASN A 84 -13.07 6.08 -15.34
N ASN A 85 -12.11 5.35 -15.92
CA ASN A 85 -12.28 4.65 -17.19
C ASN A 85 -12.78 3.20 -17.05
N ARG A 86 -13.14 2.76 -15.83
CA ARG A 86 -13.54 1.39 -15.52
C ARG A 86 -12.59 0.33 -16.10
N LEU A 87 -11.29 0.57 -16.03
CA LEU A 87 -10.32 -0.40 -16.51
C LEU A 87 -10.27 -1.62 -15.58
N VAL A 88 -10.51 -2.80 -16.15
CA VAL A 88 -10.54 -4.09 -15.44
C VAL A 88 -11.47 -4.07 -14.20
N PRO A 89 -12.79 -3.83 -14.37
CA PRO A 89 -13.72 -3.89 -13.27
C PRO A 89 -13.93 -5.34 -12.85
N PHE A 90 -14.26 -5.57 -11.57
CA PHE A 90 -14.74 -6.88 -11.11
C PHE A 90 -16.16 -6.76 -10.59
N THR A 91 -16.93 -7.82 -10.73
CA THR A 91 -18.33 -7.85 -10.29
C THR A 91 -18.48 -8.78 -9.11
N LEU A 92 -19.13 -8.31 -8.05
CA LEU A 92 -19.55 -9.12 -6.92
C LEU A 92 -21.08 -9.19 -6.87
N GLY A 93 -21.62 -10.36 -6.58
CA GLY A 93 -23.05 -10.59 -6.40
C GLY A 93 -23.49 -10.50 -4.95
N GLY A 94 -24.77 -10.15 -4.73
CA GLY A 94 -25.46 -10.33 -3.46
C GLY A 94 -24.84 -9.58 -2.27
N PRO A 95 -24.88 -10.15 -1.05
CA PRO A 95 -24.37 -9.52 0.17
C PRO A 95 -22.88 -9.17 0.12
N LEU A 96 -22.08 -9.93 -0.64
CA LEU A 96 -20.64 -9.72 -0.73
C LEU A 96 -20.29 -8.40 -1.42
N LYS A 97 -21.10 -7.96 -2.38
CA LYS A 97 -20.96 -6.63 -3.00
C LYS A 97 -21.00 -5.53 -1.96
N TRP A 98 -22.00 -5.58 -1.08
CA TRP A 98 -22.20 -4.58 -0.03
C TRP A 98 -21.14 -4.66 1.07
N ALA A 99 -20.70 -5.86 1.43
CA ALA A 99 -19.59 -6.05 2.36
C ALA A 99 -18.27 -5.46 1.81
N CYS A 100 -17.95 -5.74 0.55
CA CYS A 100 -16.75 -5.19 -0.12
C CYS A 100 -16.84 -3.66 -0.25
N TYR A 101 -17.99 -3.14 -0.65
CA TYR A 101 -18.23 -1.70 -0.73
C TYR A 101 -18.08 -1.02 0.62
N GLY A 102 -18.73 -1.55 1.66
CA GLY A 102 -18.67 -1.03 3.03
C GLY A 102 -17.25 -1.06 3.58
N ALA A 103 -16.51 -2.15 3.35
CA ALA A 103 -15.09 -2.25 3.71
C ALA A 103 -14.25 -1.21 2.96
N GLY A 104 -14.47 -1.04 1.65
CA GLY A 104 -13.78 -0.05 0.83
C GLY A 104 -14.01 1.38 1.33
N LEU A 105 -15.27 1.76 1.56
CA LEU A 105 -15.62 3.06 2.13
C LEU A 105 -15.01 3.28 3.50
N PHE A 106 -15.09 2.28 4.38
CA PHE A 106 -14.48 2.35 5.71
C PHE A 106 -12.98 2.62 5.61
N LEU A 107 -12.27 1.90 4.74
CA LEU A 107 -10.83 2.09 4.53
C LEU A 107 -10.49 3.48 3.97
N VAL A 108 -11.30 4.00 3.05
CA VAL A 108 -11.14 5.37 2.51
C VAL A 108 -11.30 6.42 3.61
N LEU A 109 -12.36 6.34 4.41
CA LEU A 109 -12.63 7.30 5.47
C LEU A 109 -11.59 7.19 6.59
N TYR A 110 -11.31 5.97 7.05
CA TYR A 110 -10.32 5.71 8.09
C TYR A 110 -8.90 6.10 7.65
N GLY A 111 -8.51 5.74 6.42
CA GLY A 111 -7.25 6.15 5.83
C GLY A 111 -7.12 7.67 5.75
N SER A 112 -8.18 8.36 5.32
CA SER A 112 -8.17 9.84 5.28
C SER A 112 -8.04 10.46 6.67
N ALA A 113 -8.80 9.98 7.65
CA ALA A 113 -8.75 10.47 9.02
C ALA A 113 -7.38 10.22 9.67
N TRP A 114 -6.82 9.02 9.49
CA TRP A 114 -5.49 8.69 9.99
C TRP A 114 -4.40 9.50 9.29
N HIS A 115 -4.56 9.81 8.00
CA HIS A 115 -3.62 10.68 7.29
C HIS A 115 -3.60 12.08 7.89
N VAL A 116 -4.77 12.66 8.19
CA VAL A 116 -4.87 13.96 8.87
C VAL A 116 -4.28 13.89 10.27
N TRP A 117 -4.62 12.87 11.07
CA TRP A 117 -4.06 12.67 12.40
C TRP A 117 -2.53 12.52 12.38
N SER A 118 -2.00 11.85 11.35
CA SER A 118 -0.55 11.71 11.15
C SER A 118 0.12 13.06 10.91
N LYS A 119 -0.48 13.94 10.10
CA LYS A 119 0.04 15.31 9.89
C LYS A 119 0.01 16.14 11.17
N VAL A 120 -1.08 16.04 11.93
CA VAL A 120 -1.21 16.73 13.21
C VAL A 120 -0.17 16.23 14.21
N SER A 121 0.09 14.91 14.24
CA SER A 121 1.02 14.29 15.20
C SER A 121 2.49 14.69 14.98
N ILE A 122 2.93 14.82 13.73
CA ILE A 122 4.31 15.25 13.42
C ILE A 122 4.51 16.77 13.57
N GLY A 123 3.44 17.55 13.43
CA GLY A 123 3.46 19.01 13.59
C GLY A 123 4.53 19.70 12.74
N ARG A 124 5.40 20.49 13.40
CA ARG A 124 6.42 21.32 12.74
C ARG A 124 7.48 20.52 11.97
N PHE A 125 7.74 19.28 12.37
CA PHE A 125 8.77 18.43 11.77
C PHE A 125 8.33 17.80 10.44
N TRP A 126 7.09 18.05 10.00
CA TRP A 126 6.62 17.56 8.71
C TRP A 126 7.32 18.28 7.55
N SER A 127 8.05 17.50 6.75
CA SER A 127 8.56 17.88 5.45
C SER A 127 8.00 16.93 4.39
N ASP A 128 7.68 17.47 3.21
CA ASP A 128 7.32 16.67 2.03
C ASP A 128 8.50 15.83 1.50
N GLN A 129 9.71 16.13 2.00
CA GLN A 129 10.94 15.49 1.60
C GLN A 129 11.65 14.87 2.80
N PRO A 130 12.41 13.77 2.58
CA PRO A 130 13.37 13.28 3.55
C PRO A 130 14.42 14.36 3.80
N GLU A 131 14.24 15.19 4.83
CA GLU A 131 15.14 16.28 5.20
C GLU A 131 15.35 16.21 6.71
N LEU A 132 16.61 16.13 7.14
CA LEU A 132 16.96 16.36 8.55
C LEU A 132 16.86 17.87 8.81
N GLN A 133 15.79 18.29 9.47
CA GLN A 133 15.65 19.68 9.92
C GLN A 133 16.73 20.01 10.98
N LYS A 134 17.11 21.29 11.13
CA LYS A 134 17.90 21.72 12.29
C LYS A 134 17.11 21.36 13.55
N GLU A 135 17.77 20.76 14.55
CA GLU A 135 17.13 20.26 15.78
C GLU A 135 16.07 19.16 15.56
N HIS A 136 16.26 18.30 14.55
CA HIS A 136 15.32 17.21 14.28
C HIS A 136 15.26 16.23 15.46
N GLU A 137 14.11 16.20 16.13
CA GLU A 137 13.77 15.22 17.15
C GLU A 137 12.88 14.13 16.55
N ILE A 138 13.09 12.90 17.00
CA ILE A 138 12.27 11.76 16.58
C ILE A 138 10.91 11.87 17.25
N VAL A 139 9.87 12.13 16.46
CA VAL A 139 8.50 12.14 16.95
C VAL A 139 8.04 10.70 17.18
N THR A 140 7.73 10.34 18.43
CA THR A 140 7.26 9.01 18.83
C THR A 140 5.86 9.03 19.45
N SER A 141 5.13 10.14 19.35
CA SER A 141 3.81 10.35 19.95
C SER A 141 2.68 10.38 18.90
N GLY A 142 1.44 10.29 19.36
CA GLY A 142 0.26 10.30 18.49
C GLY A 142 0.28 9.15 17.48
N ALA A 143 0.06 9.45 16.20
CA ALA A 143 0.08 8.45 15.14
C ALA A 143 1.45 7.75 15.00
N TYR A 144 2.55 8.42 15.38
CA TYR A 144 3.90 7.87 15.32
C TYR A 144 4.18 6.86 16.44
N ALA A 145 3.38 6.87 17.51
CA ALA A 145 3.43 5.78 18.50
C ALA A 145 2.92 4.44 17.91
N LEU A 146 2.06 4.50 16.88
CA LEU A 146 1.44 3.32 16.27
C LEU A 146 2.23 2.79 15.08
N ALA A 147 2.80 3.67 14.26
CA ALA A 147 3.59 3.31 13.10
C ALA A 147 4.68 4.35 12.84
N ARG A 148 5.84 3.92 12.32
CA ARG A 148 6.97 4.80 11.99
C ARG A 148 6.66 5.75 10.84
N HIS A 149 5.83 5.29 9.90
CA HIS A 149 5.41 6.01 8.71
C HIS A 149 3.88 6.00 8.57
N PRO A 150 3.14 6.60 9.52
CA PRO A 150 1.69 6.48 9.57
C PRO A 150 1.00 7.22 8.41
N MET A 151 1.66 8.23 7.83
CA MET A 151 1.21 8.90 6.61
C MET A 151 1.24 7.98 5.38
N TYR A 152 2.28 7.15 5.26
CA TYR A 152 2.37 6.18 4.16
C TYR A 152 1.39 5.03 4.37
N GLY A 153 1.27 4.52 5.60
CA GLY A 153 0.27 3.50 5.94
C GLY A 153 -1.16 3.96 5.63
N SER A 154 -1.52 5.19 6.04
CA SER A 154 -2.84 5.76 5.76
C SER A 154 -3.15 5.91 4.26
N LEU A 155 -2.17 6.36 3.45
CA LEU A 155 -2.35 6.43 1.99
C LEU A 155 -2.49 5.05 1.35
N ILE A 156 -1.80 4.03 1.86
CA ILE A 156 -1.95 2.64 1.40
C ILE A 156 -3.38 2.16 1.69
N LEU A 157 -3.90 2.35 2.91
CA LEU A 157 -5.29 1.96 3.25
C LEU A 157 -6.30 2.69 2.38
N TRP A 158 -6.07 3.98 2.16
CA TRP A 158 -6.92 4.79 1.32
C TRP A 158 -6.96 4.25 -0.11
N CYS A 159 -5.81 3.97 -0.74
CA CYS A 159 -5.73 3.42 -2.10
C CYS A 159 -6.37 2.02 -2.23
N VAL A 160 -6.19 1.16 -1.22
CA VAL A 160 -6.87 -0.15 -1.16
C VAL A 160 -8.38 0.05 -1.08
N GLY A 161 -8.83 0.98 -0.22
CA GLY A 161 -10.23 1.34 -0.08
C GLY A 161 -10.84 1.87 -1.39
N LEU A 162 -10.10 2.70 -2.14
CA LEU A 162 -10.52 3.18 -3.47
C LEU A 162 -10.83 2.00 -4.41
N GLY A 163 -9.90 1.04 -4.52
CA GLY A 163 -10.07 -0.11 -5.39
C GLY A 163 -11.25 -1.01 -4.99
N LEU A 164 -11.49 -1.20 -3.69
CA LEU A 164 -12.62 -1.99 -3.19
C LEU A 164 -13.96 -1.29 -3.36
N ALA A 165 -14.06 0.00 -3.02
CA ALA A 165 -15.28 0.77 -3.14
C ALA A 165 -15.69 0.98 -4.60
N ALA A 166 -14.73 1.12 -5.50
CA ALA A 166 -14.94 1.26 -6.94
C ALA A 166 -15.07 -0.08 -7.69
N PHE A 167 -14.93 -1.22 -7.00
CA PHE A 167 -14.86 -2.56 -7.62
C PHE A 167 -13.87 -2.63 -8.80
N ASN A 168 -12.70 -2.00 -8.64
CA ASN A 168 -11.74 -1.83 -9.72
C ASN A 168 -10.46 -2.63 -9.43
N LEU A 169 -10.19 -3.64 -10.26
CA LEU A 169 -9.05 -4.52 -10.07
C LEU A 169 -7.73 -3.81 -10.41
N ALA A 170 -7.74 -3.00 -11.47
CA ALA A 170 -6.56 -2.30 -11.92
C ALA A 170 -6.06 -1.30 -10.85
N ALA A 171 -6.97 -0.65 -10.13
CA ALA A 171 -6.65 0.18 -8.96
C ALA A 171 -5.96 -0.63 -7.85
N LEU A 172 -6.46 -1.83 -7.53
CA LEU A 172 -5.84 -2.72 -6.54
C LEU A 172 -4.46 -3.23 -7.00
N LEU A 173 -4.28 -3.48 -8.31
CA LEU A 173 -3.00 -3.84 -8.91
C LEU A 173 -1.97 -2.72 -8.79
N VAL A 174 -2.32 -1.51 -9.22
CA VAL A 174 -1.45 -0.35 -9.10
C VAL A 174 -1.10 -0.11 -7.64
N THR A 175 -2.08 -0.26 -6.74
CA THR A 175 -1.83 -0.14 -5.30
C THR A 175 -0.85 -1.20 -4.79
N GLY A 176 -1.08 -2.48 -5.09
CA GLY A 176 -0.29 -3.60 -4.59
C GLY A 176 1.11 -3.69 -5.19
N LEU A 177 1.25 -3.48 -6.50
CA LEU A 177 2.47 -3.73 -7.26
C LEU A 177 3.33 -2.49 -7.48
N ILE A 178 2.76 -1.29 -7.42
CA ILE A 178 3.48 -0.04 -7.67
C ILE A 178 3.52 0.81 -6.40
N PHE A 179 2.35 1.12 -5.84
CA PHE A 179 2.23 2.07 -4.74
C PHE A 179 2.86 1.55 -3.44
N ILE A 180 2.52 0.33 -2.99
CA ILE A 180 3.09 -0.25 -1.76
C ILE A 180 4.61 -0.38 -1.85
N PRO A 181 5.22 -0.96 -2.91
CA PRO A 181 6.68 -1.03 -3.03
C PRO A 181 7.33 0.35 -3.05
N MET A 182 6.72 1.34 -3.71
CA MET A 182 7.19 2.73 -3.69
C MET A 182 7.20 3.27 -2.25
N MET A 183 6.15 3.01 -1.46
CA MET A 183 6.09 3.44 -0.05
C MET A 183 7.12 2.77 0.82
N VAL A 184 7.39 1.48 0.61
CA VAL A 184 8.47 0.77 1.29
C VAL A 184 9.84 1.38 0.94
N ALA A 185 10.08 1.68 -0.33
CA ALA A 185 11.34 2.28 -0.76
C ALA A 185 11.54 3.67 -0.16
N ARG A 186 10.49 4.51 -0.16
CA ARG A 186 10.52 5.85 0.46
C ARG A 186 10.73 5.79 1.96
N ALA A 187 9.94 4.98 2.66
CA ALA A 187 10.09 4.77 4.09
C ALA A 187 11.53 4.39 4.45
N ARG A 188 12.12 3.43 3.72
CA ARG A 188 13.52 3.00 3.96
C ARG A 188 14.56 4.08 3.68
N ALA A 189 14.35 4.91 2.66
CA ALA A 189 15.23 6.04 2.39
C ALA A 189 15.20 7.04 3.57
N GLU A 190 14.01 7.30 4.12
CA GLU A 190 13.85 8.12 5.33
C GLU A 190 14.48 7.46 6.57
N GLU A 191 14.26 6.15 6.78
CA GLU A 191 14.88 5.43 7.89
C GLU A 191 16.42 5.47 7.81
N ALA A 192 16.99 5.39 6.61
CA ALA A 192 18.44 5.47 6.41
C ALA A 192 19.01 6.85 6.77
N MET A 193 18.23 7.92 6.56
CA MET A 193 18.62 9.27 6.97
C MET A 193 18.50 9.47 8.49
N LEU A 194 17.51 8.84 9.11
CA LEU A 194 17.27 8.89 10.55
C LEU A 194 18.12 7.91 11.36
N ALA A 195 18.82 6.97 10.71
CA ALA A 195 19.60 5.93 11.38
C ALA A 195 20.66 6.47 12.34
N ALA A 196 21.23 7.65 12.04
CA ALA A 196 22.21 8.32 12.90
C ALA A 196 21.57 9.14 14.05
N SER A 197 20.25 9.32 14.06
CA SER A 197 19.55 10.11 15.08
C SER A 197 19.49 9.35 16.41
N PRO A 198 19.84 9.99 17.55
CA PRO A 198 19.75 9.37 18.86
C PRO A 198 18.35 8.84 19.16
N GLY A 199 18.25 7.58 19.60
CA GLY A 199 16.98 6.93 19.95
C GLY A 199 16.22 6.28 18.77
N TYR A 200 16.67 6.47 17.53
CA TYR A 200 15.96 5.92 16.36
C TYR A 200 15.94 4.40 16.34
N GLU A 201 17.07 3.75 16.63
CA GLU A 201 17.12 2.29 16.66
C GLU A 201 16.18 1.69 17.71
N MET A 202 16.09 2.30 18.89
CA MET A 202 15.12 1.87 19.91
C MET A 202 13.69 2.05 19.41
N TYR A 203 13.35 3.19 18.82
CA TYR A 203 12.04 3.43 18.23
C TYR A 203 11.71 2.42 17.10
N ARG A 204 12.67 2.16 16.22
CA ARG A 204 12.56 1.22 15.10
C ARG A 204 12.27 -0.20 15.55
N ASN A 205 12.87 -0.62 16.65
CA ASN A 205 12.66 -1.96 17.22
C ASN A 205 11.30 -2.13 17.89
N ASN A 206 10.69 -1.04 18.39
CA ASN A 206 9.43 -1.10 19.12
C ASN A 206 8.20 -0.78 18.27
N VAL A 207 8.34 0.04 17.22
CA VAL A 207 7.21 0.52 16.41
C VAL A 207 7.30 -0.02 14.98
N ARG A 208 6.18 -0.46 14.41
CA ARG A 208 6.11 -1.07 13.06
C ARG A 208 6.15 0.00 11.96
N MET A 209 6.51 -0.40 10.74
CA MET A 209 6.72 0.54 9.63
C MET A 209 5.46 1.34 9.25
N PHE A 210 4.35 0.68 8.89
CA PHE A 210 3.15 1.37 8.35
C PHE A 210 1.90 1.27 9.21
N PHE A 211 1.72 0.16 9.92
CA PHE A 211 0.49 -0.17 10.62
C PHE A 211 0.79 -0.63 12.03
N PRO A 212 -0.11 -0.39 13.00
CA PRO A 212 0.07 -0.88 14.36
C PRO A 212 0.17 -2.40 14.36
N SER A 213 0.91 -2.92 15.34
CA SER A 213 0.90 -4.36 15.59
C SER A 213 -0.51 -4.77 16.02
N LEU A 214 -1.20 -5.51 15.17
CA LEU A 214 -2.43 -6.17 15.58
C LEU A 214 -2.05 -7.40 16.40
N SER A 215 -2.58 -7.51 17.61
CA SER A 215 -2.43 -8.66 18.50
C SER A 215 -3.79 -9.13 19.01
N GLY A 216 -3.81 -10.33 19.60
CA GLY A 216 -5.01 -10.87 20.24
C GLY A 216 -6.22 -11.05 19.29
N PRO A 217 -7.44 -10.76 19.75
CA PRO A 217 -8.67 -10.99 19.00
C PRO A 217 -8.74 -10.25 17.65
N ALA A 218 -8.23 -9.01 17.58
CA ALA A 218 -8.27 -8.21 16.35
C ALA A 218 -7.42 -8.84 15.24
N ALA A 219 -6.22 -9.32 15.56
CA ALA A 219 -5.37 -10.02 14.62
C ALA A 219 -6.00 -11.34 14.14
N PHE A 220 -6.68 -12.05 15.04
CA PHE A 220 -7.39 -13.27 14.70
C PHE A 220 -8.56 -13.01 13.73
N SER A 221 -9.38 -12.00 14.00
CA SER A 221 -10.50 -11.60 13.13
C SER A 221 -10.04 -11.22 11.73
N VAL A 222 -8.94 -10.46 11.61
CA VAL A 222 -8.38 -10.08 10.30
C VAL A 222 -7.87 -11.30 9.53
N LYS A 223 -7.19 -12.24 10.21
CA LYS A 223 -6.74 -13.50 9.58
C LYS A 223 -7.92 -14.36 9.16
N LEU A 224 -8.97 -14.45 9.97
CA LEU A 224 -10.17 -15.21 9.65
C LEU A 224 -10.90 -14.60 8.44
N ALA A 225 -11.01 -13.28 8.38
CA ALA A 225 -11.58 -12.58 7.22
C ALA A 225 -10.75 -12.83 5.95
N ALA A 226 -9.43 -12.81 6.05
CA ALA A 226 -8.54 -13.12 4.93
C ALA A 226 -8.66 -14.57 4.47
N LEU A 227 -8.80 -15.52 5.41
CA LEU A 227 -9.04 -16.92 5.12
C LEU A 227 -10.41 -17.12 4.45
N ALA A 228 -11.46 -16.48 4.96
CA ALA A 228 -12.79 -16.54 4.37
C ALA A 228 -12.79 -16.00 2.93
N ALA A 229 -12.07 -14.89 2.68
CA ALA A 229 -11.93 -14.34 1.34
C ALA A 229 -11.16 -15.29 0.39
N LEU A 230 -10.13 -15.98 0.89
CA LEU A 230 -9.43 -17.03 0.15
C LEU A 230 -10.35 -18.21 -0.19
N VAL A 231 -11.08 -18.73 0.80
CA VAL A 231 -12.03 -19.85 0.60
C VAL A 231 -13.09 -19.47 -0.43
N TYR A 232 -13.64 -18.26 -0.33
CA TYR A 232 -14.61 -17.76 -1.29
C TYR A 232 -14.03 -17.65 -2.70
N ALA A 233 -12.81 -17.13 -2.84
CA ALA A 233 -12.11 -17.03 -4.11
C ALA A 233 -11.85 -18.40 -4.75
N ILE A 234 -11.55 -19.42 -3.95
CA ILE A 234 -11.38 -20.80 -4.43
C ILE A 234 -12.73 -21.39 -4.85
N ALA A 235 -13.75 -21.27 -4.01
CA ALA A 235 -15.09 -21.80 -4.27
C ALA A 235 -15.73 -21.19 -5.52
N SER A 236 -15.45 -19.92 -5.80
CA SER A 236 -15.94 -19.19 -6.96
C SER A 236 -15.07 -19.37 -8.21
N GLY A 237 -13.99 -20.15 -8.11
CA GLY A 237 -12.92 -20.22 -9.11
C GLY A 237 -11.95 -19.05 -8.97
N ILE A 238 -10.65 -19.34 -8.86
CA ILE A 238 -9.63 -18.29 -8.80
C ILE A 238 -9.57 -17.60 -10.15
N THR A 239 -9.98 -16.34 -10.20
CA THR A 239 -9.85 -15.46 -11.36
C THR A 239 -8.60 -14.61 -11.19
N ALA A 240 -8.14 -13.96 -12.27
CA ALA A 240 -7.09 -12.95 -12.17
C ALA A 240 -7.47 -11.86 -11.14
N GLY A 241 -8.76 -11.53 -11.04
CA GLY A 241 -9.32 -10.61 -10.05
C GLY A 241 -9.11 -11.05 -8.61
N SER A 242 -9.56 -12.25 -8.29
CA SER A 242 -9.45 -12.77 -6.93
C SER A 242 -7.99 -13.04 -6.53
N LEU A 243 -7.14 -13.49 -7.47
CA LEU A 243 -5.71 -13.66 -7.22
C LEU A 243 -5.05 -12.34 -6.81
N VAL A 244 -5.29 -11.27 -7.55
CA VAL A 244 -4.72 -9.95 -7.27
C VAL A 244 -5.22 -9.41 -5.94
N PHE A 245 -6.52 -9.52 -5.66
CA PHE A 245 -7.07 -9.13 -4.37
C PHE A 245 -6.36 -9.88 -3.23
N LEU A 246 -6.20 -11.20 -3.37
CA LEU A 246 -5.48 -12.02 -2.40
C LEU A 246 -4.01 -11.61 -2.28
N LEU A 247 -3.32 -11.31 -3.38
CA LEU A 247 -1.92 -10.84 -3.37
C LEU A 247 -1.78 -9.51 -2.64
N THR A 248 -2.64 -8.54 -2.93
CA THR A 248 -2.67 -7.25 -2.24
C THR A 248 -2.93 -7.46 -0.76
N LEU A 249 -3.92 -8.29 -0.40
CA LEU A 249 -4.21 -8.64 0.98
C LEU A 249 -3.02 -9.33 1.67
N HIS A 250 -2.36 -10.28 1.00
CA HIS A 250 -1.17 -10.97 1.50
C HIS A 250 0.00 -10.04 1.78
N LEU A 251 0.26 -9.10 0.85
CA LEU A 251 1.32 -8.12 1.00
C LEU A 251 1.01 -7.13 2.12
N LEU A 252 -0.25 -6.67 2.24
CA LEU A 252 -0.69 -5.83 3.34
C LEU A 252 -0.50 -6.56 4.68
N LEU A 253 -1.06 -7.76 4.81
CA LEU A 253 -0.96 -8.55 6.05
C LEU A 253 0.49 -8.92 6.39
N GLY A 254 1.31 -9.23 5.39
CA GLY A 254 2.74 -9.50 5.60
C GLY A 254 3.49 -8.29 6.14
N ASN A 255 3.20 -7.09 5.65
CA ASN A 255 3.83 -5.85 6.15
C ASN A 255 3.21 -5.37 7.49
N SER A 256 1.95 -5.70 7.78
CA SER A 256 1.24 -5.26 9.00
C SER A 256 1.39 -6.22 10.18
N LEU A 257 1.26 -7.53 9.95
CA LEU A 257 1.20 -8.53 11.02
C LEU A 257 2.56 -9.15 11.35
N LYS A 258 3.51 -9.11 10.42
CA LYS A 258 4.78 -9.83 10.59
C LYS A 258 5.97 -8.88 10.76
N PRO A 259 6.97 -9.26 11.56
CA PRO A 259 8.18 -8.45 11.72
C PRO A 259 8.84 -8.21 10.37
N GLU A 260 9.53 -7.08 10.22
CA GLU A 260 10.17 -6.68 8.95
C GLU A 260 11.13 -7.75 8.41
N LYS A 261 11.79 -8.48 9.31
CA LYS A 261 12.68 -9.63 9.01
C LYS A 261 11.96 -10.78 8.30
N VAL A 262 10.65 -10.95 8.51
CA VAL A 262 9.83 -12.02 7.91
C VAL A 262 9.14 -11.57 6.61
N ALA A 263 9.03 -10.26 6.37
CA ALA A 263 8.31 -9.70 5.23
C ALA A 263 8.90 -10.14 3.87
N PHE A 264 10.18 -10.50 3.81
CA PHE A 264 10.81 -11.09 2.60
C PHE A 264 10.18 -12.42 2.19
N SER A 265 9.88 -13.30 3.16
CA SER A 265 9.20 -14.57 2.89
C SER A 265 7.80 -14.34 2.30
N TYR A 266 7.12 -13.27 2.72
CA TYR A 266 5.82 -12.92 2.15
C TYR A 266 5.93 -12.41 0.71
N ARG A 267 6.94 -11.59 0.41
CA ARG A 267 7.18 -11.08 -0.97
C ARG A 267 7.53 -12.21 -1.94
N SER A 268 8.42 -13.11 -1.54
CA SER A 268 8.80 -14.27 -2.36
C SER A 268 7.62 -15.23 -2.59
N LYS A 269 6.80 -15.47 -1.56
CA LYS A 269 5.55 -16.22 -1.71
C LYS A 269 4.57 -15.53 -2.66
N SER A 270 4.34 -14.22 -2.52
CA SER A 270 3.49 -13.47 -3.45
C SER A 270 3.91 -13.63 -4.92
N PHE A 271 5.21 -13.64 -5.20
CA PHE A 271 5.72 -13.91 -6.54
C PHE A 271 5.42 -15.34 -7.02
N MET A 272 5.64 -16.34 -6.16
CA MET A 272 5.31 -17.74 -6.47
C MET A 272 3.81 -17.93 -6.75
N LEU A 273 2.93 -17.26 -6.00
CA LEU A 273 1.48 -17.31 -6.23
C LEU A 273 1.11 -16.79 -7.64
N VAL A 274 1.71 -15.68 -8.09
CA VAL A 274 1.51 -15.16 -9.46
C VAL A 274 2.01 -16.14 -10.51
N LEU A 275 3.22 -16.66 -10.34
CA LEU A 275 3.86 -17.55 -11.31
C LEU A 275 3.07 -18.85 -11.48
N ILE A 276 2.66 -19.48 -10.37
CA ILE A 276 1.90 -20.72 -10.40
C ILE A 276 0.53 -20.50 -11.05
N PHE A 277 -0.14 -19.38 -10.77
CA PHE A 277 -1.40 -19.05 -11.42
C PHE A 277 -1.24 -18.86 -12.94
N ALA A 278 -0.19 -18.16 -13.37
CA ALA A 278 0.11 -17.97 -14.79
C ALA A 278 0.38 -19.30 -15.50
N LEU A 279 1.16 -20.19 -14.88
CA LEU A 279 1.43 -21.53 -15.40
C LEU A 279 0.17 -22.40 -15.44
N GLY A 280 -0.69 -22.32 -14.44
CA GLY A 280 -1.98 -23.02 -14.41
C GLY A 280 -2.95 -22.56 -15.49
N GLY A 281 -2.90 -21.28 -15.89
CA GLY A 281 -3.65 -20.75 -17.02
C GLY A 281 -3.09 -21.17 -18.38
N ALA A 282 -1.76 -21.33 -18.49
CA ALA A 282 -1.10 -21.75 -19.72
C ALA A 282 -1.23 -23.26 -19.95
N TRP A 283 -1.13 -24.08 -18.90
CA TRP A 283 -1.17 -25.54 -18.95
C TRP A 283 -2.21 -26.10 -17.97
N GLY A 284 -3.28 -26.72 -18.49
CA GLY A 284 -4.38 -27.25 -17.68
C GLY A 284 -3.97 -28.27 -16.61
N GLY A 285 -2.88 -29.03 -16.82
CA GLY A 285 -2.34 -29.96 -15.83
C GLY A 285 -1.78 -29.28 -14.57
N PHE A 286 -1.45 -27.99 -14.65
CA PHE A 286 -0.95 -27.19 -13.52
C PHE A 286 -2.07 -26.58 -12.67
N TYR A 287 -3.34 -26.74 -13.06
CA TYR A 287 -4.49 -26.24 -12.29
C TYR A 287 -4.48 -26.71 -10.84
N TYR A 288 -4.05 -27.95 -10.59
CA TYR A 288 -3.96 -28.51 -9.24
C TYR A 288 -2.96 -27.78 -8.33
N LEU A 289 -1.96 -27.08 -8.88
CA LEU A 289 -1.02 -26.27 -8.09
C LEU A 289 -1.67 -25.00 -7.52
N ASN A 290 -2.85 -24.59 -7.99
CA ASN A 290 -3.63 -23.54 -7.33
C ASN A 290 -4.07 -23.94 -5.91
N TRP A 291 -4.17 -25.24 -5.61
CA TRP A 291 -4.41 -25.72 -4.25
C TRP A 291 -3.18 -25.57 -3.36
N LEU A 292 -1.98 -25.70 -3.93
CA LEU A 292 -0.72 -25.43 -3.22
C LEU A 292 -0.60 -23.94 -2.87
N ILE A 293 -0.95 -23.04 -3.81
CA ILE A 293 -1.07 -21.58 -3.59
C ILE A 293 -1.96 -21.30 -2.37
N ALA A 294 -3.18 -21.86 -2.37
CA ALA A 294 -4.16 -21.68 -1.31
C ALA A 294 -3.64 -22.18 0.04
N ALA A 295 -3.04 -23.37 0.08
CA ALA A 295 -2.45 -23.94 1.28
C ALA A 295 -1.31 -23.07 1.83
N MET A 296 -0.42 -22.57 0.96
CA MET A 296 0.69 -21.69 1.35
C MET A 296 0.21 -20.35 1.90
N PHE A 297 -0.86 -19.78 1.33
CA PHE A 297 -1.48 -18.55 1.81
C PHE A 297 -2.11 -18.76 3.19
N ALA A 298 -2.95 -19.79 3.34
CA ALA A 298 -3.60 -20.12 4.60
C ALA A 298 -2.56 -20.38 5.70
N TYR A 299 -1.53 -21.17 5.40
CA TYR A 299 -0.41 -21.39 6.32
C TYR A 299 0.28 -20.07 6.69
N GLY A 300 0.52 -19.19 5.72
CA GLY A 300 1.10 -17.86 5.95
C GLY A 300 0.26 -16.95 6.85
N LEU A 301 -1.06 -17.11 6.95
CA LEU A 301 -1.85 -16.28 7.86
C LEU A 301 -1.56 -16.61 9.33
N PHE A 302 -1.38 -17.90 9.64
CA PHE A 302 -1.29 -18.37 11.02
C PHE A 302 0.14 -18.64 11.47
N PHE A 303 1.00 -19.11 10.58
CA PHE A 303 2.33 -19.60 10.93
C PHE A 303 3.44 -18.74 10.32
N ASN A 304 4.63 -18.78 10.92
CA ASN A 304 5.83 -18.21 10.31
C ASN A 304 6.36 -19.17 9.23
N CYS A 305 7.15 -18.65 8.28
CA CYS A 305 7.89 -19.51 7.36
C CYS A 305 8.70 -20.54 8.16
N PRO A 306 8.76 -21.82 7.76
CA PRO A 306 9.64 -22.80 8.39
C PRO A 306 11.10 -22.33 8.40
N CYS A 307 11.50 -21.55 7.40
CA CYS A 307 12.80 -20.88 7.33
C CYS A 307 13.09 -19.92 8.50
N MET A 308 12.07 -19.43 9.20
CA MET A 308 12.24 -18.62 10.41
C MET A 308 12.75 -19.43 11.60
N LEU A 309 12.48 -20.73 11.68
CA LEU A 309 13.04 -21.60 12.73
C LEU A 309 14.58 -21.66 12.60
N VAL A 310 15.06 -21.74 11.35
CA VAL A 310 16.49 -21.69 11.04
C VAL A 310 17.04 -20.29 11.31
N TYR A 311 16.32 -19.25 10.90
CA TYR A 311 16.74 -17.87 11.15
C TYR A 311 16.82 -17.54 12.66
N GLU A 312 15.83 -17.90 13.46
CA GLU A 312 15.85 -17.61 14.91
C GLU A 312 17.05 -18.28 15.58
N LYS A 313 17.39 -19.51 15.15
CA LYS A 313 18.51 -20.28 15.69
C LYS A 313 19.89 -19.79 15.19
N TYR A 314 20.00 -19.39 13.92
CA TYR A 314 21.29 -19.14 13.28
C TYR A 314 21.49 -17.69 12.79
N GLN A 315 20.50 -16.82 12.97
CA GLN A 315 20.43 -15.45 12.41
C GLN A 315 20.75 -15.39 10.91
N ARG A 316 20.49 -16.48 10.19
CA ARG A 316 20.69 -16.63 8.76
C ARG A 316 19.43 -17.20 8.14
N CYS A 317 18.94 -16.56 7.10
CA CYS A 317 17.82 -17.07 6.32
C CYS A 317 18.41 -17.89 5.17
N PRO A 318 18.17 -19.22 5.11
CA PRO A 318 18.71 -20.06 4.04
C PRO A 318 18.34 -19.55 2.64
N CYS A 319 17.16 -18.93 2.52
CA CYS A 319 16.67 -18.35 1.28
C CYS A 319 17.44 -17.08 0.84
N PHE A 320 18.07 -16.35 1.78
CA PHE A 320 18.91 -15.18 1.48
C PHE A 320 20.31 -15.60 1.04
N ASP A 321 20.89 -16.60 1.69
CA ASP A 321 22.22 -17.14 1.35
C ASP A 321 22.21 -17.74 -0.07
N LEU A 322 21.12 -18.39 -0.49
CA LEU A 322 20.93 -18.91 -1.86
C LEU A 322 20.86 -17.81 -2.94
N LEU A 323 20.41 -16.60 -2.60
CA LEU A 323 20.28 -15.47 -3.53
C LEU A 323 21.42 -14.44 -3.39
N GLY A 324 22.47 -14.76 -2.63
CA GLY A 324 23.69 -13.96 -2.51
C GLY A 324 23.50 -12.58 -1.88
N LYS A 325 22.34 -12.29 -1.27
CA LYS A 325 22.10 -11.00 -0.61
C LYS A 325 22.43 -11.16 0.86
N ALA A 326 23.55 -10.56 1.28
CA ALA A 326 23.88 -10.46 2.70
C ALA A 326 22.70 -9.82 3.44
N CYS A 327 22.21 -10.48 4.48
CA CYS A 327 21.25 -9.88 5.41
C CYS A 327 21.89 -8.60 5.95
N PRO A 328 21.25 -7.41 5.85
CA PRO A 328 21.74 -6.25 6.56
C PRO A 328 21.76 -6.60 8.05
N LYS A 329 22.95 -6.51 8.66
CA LYS A 329 23.19 -6.78 10.07
C LYS A 329 22.35 -5.87 10.96
#